data_AF-A0A6C7D2N8-F1
#
_entry.id   AF-A0A6C7D2N8-F1
#
_cell.length_a   1.000
_cell.length_b   1.000
_cell.length_c   1.000
_cell.angle_alpha   90.00
_cell.angle_beta   90.00
_cell.angle_gamma   90.00
#
_symmetry.space_group_name_H-M   'P 1'
#
loop_
_entity.id
_entity.type
_entity.pdbx_description
1 polymer ?
#
loop_
_entity_poly.entity_id
_entity_poly.type
_entity_poly.pdbx_seq_one_letter_code
_entity_poly.pdbx_strand_id
1 'polypeptide(L)'
;MSKSKIFVRAWKLARKGANKFGGSAREYFADSLRRVYAANAARSTINNVRYEALRGKPTLNPSDAVELATYHAAEALAMSLLTMHPQEHLEMHQKYSALIPELGALYYDAIISNSYTNGIVIMRR
;
A
#
# COMPACT_ATOMS: atom_id res chain seq x y z
N MET A 1 5.35 -14.09 1.71
CA MET A 1 4.24 -14.91 2.23
C MET A 1 4.43 -16.36 1.80
N SER A 2 4.03 -17.37 2.59
CA SER A 2 4.14 -18.78 2.14
C SER A 2 3.04 -19.14 1.13
N LYS A 3 3.29 -20.14 0.29
CA LYS A 3 2.30 -20.63 -0.70
C LYS A 3 0.97 -20.98 -0.04
N SER A 4 0.97 -21.77 1.04
CA SER A 4 -0.25 -22.13 1.78
C SER A 4 -1.07 -20.91 2.23
N LYS A 5 -0.41 -19.86 2.75
CA LYS A 5 -1.10 -18.61 3.14
C LYS A 5 -1.72 -17.88 1.93
N ILE A 6 -1.08 -17.92 0.76
CA ILE A 6 -1.62 -17.36 -0.49
C ILE A 6 -2.93 -18.07 -0.87
N PHE A 7 -2.92 -19.41 -0.92
CA PHE A 7 -4.11 -20.21 -1.25
C PHE A 7 -5.27 -19.97 -0.28
N VAL A 8 -5.00 -19.97 1.03
CA VAL A 8 -6.03 -19.71 2.05
C VAL A 8 -6.63 -18.31 1.89
N ARG A 9 -5.81 -17.31 1.60
CA ARG A 9 -6.27 -15.93 1.43
C ARG A 9 -7.07 -15.76 0.14
N ALA A 10 -6.66 -16.39 -0.95
CA ALA A 10 -7.40 -16.44 -2.21
C ALA A 10 -8.76 -17.11 -2.01
N TRP A 11 -8.82 -18.21 -1.26
CA TRP A 11 -10.07 -18.91 -0.97
C TRP A 11 -11.04 -18.04 -0.16
N LYS A 12 -10.54 -17.32 0.86
CA LYS A 12 -11.34 -16.36 1.63
C LYS A 12 -11.88 -15.23 0.76
N LEU A 13 -11.05 -14.69 -0.14
CA LEU A 13 -11.46 -13.63 -1.07
C LEU A 13 -12.54 -14.13 -2.04
N ALA A 14 -12.37 -15.34 -2.58
CA ALA A 14 -13.33 -15.96 -3.48
C ALA A 14 -14.68 -16.21 -2.80
N ARG A 15 -14.69 -16.70 -1.55
CA ARG A 15 -15.91 -16.85 -0.75
C ARG A 15 -16.61 -15.53 -0.50
N LYS A 16 -15.86 -14.46 -0.23
CA LYS A 16 -16.45 -13.12 -0.08
C LYS A 16 -17.11 -12.64 -1.38
N GLY A 17 -16.49 -12.93 -2.53
CA GLY A 17 -17.03 -12.61 -3.86
C GLY A 17 -18.36 -13.32 -4.09
N ALA A 18 -18.37 -14.64 -3.92
CA ALA A 18 -19.57 -15.47 -4.07
C ALA A 18 -20.72 -15.04 -3.13
N ASN A 19 -20.41 -14.75 -1.86
CA ASN A 19 -21.41 -14.30 -0.89
C ASN A 19 -22.04 -12.95 -1.25
N LYS A 20 -21.31 -12.09 -1.97
CA LYS A 20 -21.74 -10.71 -2.25
C LYS A 20 -22.40 -10.57 -3.61
N PHE A 21 -21.88 -11.25 -4.62
CA PHE A 21 -22.29 -11.10 -6.02
C PHE A 21 -23.04 -12.31 -6.57
N GLY A 22 -23.25 -13.36 -5.76
CA GLY A 22 -23.83 -14.64 -6.19
C GLY A 22 -22.79 -15.58 -6.80
N GLY A 23 -23.24 -16.76 -7.25
CA GLY A 23 -22.36 -17.79 -7.83
C GLY A 23 -21.60 -18.62 -6.80
N SER A 24 -20.54 -19.31 -7.23
CA SER A 24 -19.76 -20.23 -6.38
C SER A 24 -18.33 -19.74 -6.12
N ALA A 25 -17.80 -20.02 -4.93
CA ALA A 25 -16.42 -19.63 -4.59
C ALA A 25 -15.37 -20.23 -5.56
N ARG A 26 -15.69 -21.35 -6.22
CA ARG A 26 -14.83 -21.98 -7.22
C ARG A 26 -14.66 -21.09 -8.46
N GLU A 27 -15.72 -20.43 -8.91
CA GLU A 27 -15.69 -19.50 -10.05
C GLU A 27 -14.77 -18.31 -9.78
N TYR A 28 -14.83 -17.75 -8.57
CA TYR A 28 -14.01 -16.60 -8.18
C TYR A 28 -12.57 -16.95 -7.79
N PHE A 29 -12.24 -18.23 -7.63
CA PHE A 29 -10.97 -18.65 -7.04
C PHE A 29 -9.77 -18.27 -7.90
N ALA A 30 -9.85 -18.48 -9.21
CA ALA A 30 -8.75 -18.19 -10.13
C ALA A 30 -8.41 -16.68 -10.14
N ASP A 31 -9.42 -15.82 -10.19
CA ASP A 31 -9.24 -14.36 -10.13
C ASP A 31 -8.69 -13.92 -8.77
N SER A 32 -9.26 -14.47 -7.69
CA SER A 32 -8.80 -14.20 -6.32
C SER A 32 -7.34 -14.60 -6.12
N LEU A 33 -6.91 -15.72 -6.72
CA LEU A 33 -5.53 -16.18 -6.66
C LEU A 33 -4.59 -15.20 -7.37
N ARG A 34 -4.94 -14.73 -8.57
CA ARG A 34 -4.16 -13.71 -9.31
C ARG A 34 -4.02 -12.42 -8.49
N ARG A 35 -5.12 -11.94 -7.91
CA ARG A 35 -5.13 -10.75 -7.05
C ARG A 35 -4.22 -10.89 -5.84
N VAL A 36 -4.25 -12.04 -5.16
CA VAL A 36 -3.38 -12.28 -3.99
C VAL A 36 -1.90 -12.36 -4.39
N TYR A 37 -1.57 -12.94 -5.54
CA TYR A 37 -0.21 -12.94 -6.06
C TYR A 37 0.27 -11.52 -6.41
N ALA A 38 -0.55 -10.74 -7.13
CA ALA A 38 -0.26 -9.35 -7.42
C ALA A 38 -0.09 -8.52 -6.14
N ALA A 39 -0.94 -8.73 -5.14
CA ALA A 39 -0.82 -8.06 -3.85
C ALA A 39 0.45 -8.47 -3.09
N ASN A 40 0.87 -9.74 -3.20
CA ASN A 40 2.12 -10.19 -2.60
C ASN A 40 3.33 -9.62 -3.33
N ALA A 41 3.28 -9.47 -4.66
CA ALA A 41 4.33 -8.81 -5.43
C ALA A 41 4.43 -7.32 -5.07
N ALA A 42 3.29 -6.61 -5.01
CA ALA A 42 3.22 -5.24 -4.52
C ALA A 42 3.75 -5.10 -3.09
N ARG A 43 3.56 -6.11 -2.22
CA ARG A 43 4.15 -6.12 -0.87
C ARG A 43 5.61 -6.58 -0.81
N SER A 44 6.16 -7.19 -1.86
CA SER A 44 7.56 -7.63 -1.85
C SER A 44 8.53 -6.47 -2.06
N THR A 45 8.07 -5.36 -2.64
CA THR A 45 8.83 -4.11 -2.75
C THR A 45 8.96 -3.37 -1.40
N ILE A 46 8.30 -3.87 -0.35
CA ILE A 46 8.27 -3.26 0.97
C ILE A 46 9.40 -3.82 1.86
N ASN A 47 10.34 -2.96 2.27
CA ASN A 47 11.27 -3.26 3.35
C ASN A 47 10.62 -2.91 4.70
N ASN A 48 10.00 -3.91 5.36
CA ASN A 48 9.28 -3.71 6.63
C ASN A 48 10.18 -3.16 7.76
N VAL A 49 11.43 -3.59 7.85
CA VAL A 49 12.36 -3.14 8.90
C VAL A 49 12.65 -1.65 8.73
N ARG A 50 12.90 -1.21 7.49
CA ARG A 50 13.13 0.20 7.19
C ARG A 50 11.89 1.04 7.46
N TYR A 51 10.71 0.55 7.08
CA TYR A 51 9.45 1.23 7.36
C TYR A 51 9.22 1.45 8.85
N GLU A 52 9.37 0.41 9.67
CA GLU A 52 9.20 0.52 11.12
C GLU A 52 10.17 1.54 11.73
N ALA A 53 11.42 1.57 11.25
CA ALA A 53 12.42 2.54 11.66
C ALA A 53 12.10 3.99 11.23
N LEU A 54 11.34 4.18 10.15
CA LEU A 54 10.96 5.51 9.64
C LEU A 54 9.63 6.02 10.20
N ARG A 55 8.64 5.14 10.38
CA ARG A 55 7.25 5.50 10.77
C ARG A 55 7.17 6.30 12.08
N GLY A 56 8.10 6.05 13.01
CA GLY A 56 8.13 6.70 14.32
C GLY A 56 9.00 7.96 14.40
N LYS A 57 9.66 8.36 13.31
CA LYS A 57 10.55 9.52 13.34
C LYS A 57 9.73 10.82 13.25
N PRO A 58 10.00 11.80 14.13
CA PRO A 58 9.32 13.09 14.09
C PRO A 58 9.74 13.95 12.89
N THR A 59 10.94 13.70 12.36
CA THR A 59 11.50 14.37 11.18
C THR A 59 12.05 13.33 10.20
N LEU A 60 11.80 13.55 8.92
CA LEU A 60 12.31 12.72 7.82
C LEU A 60 13.11 13.63 6.89
N ASN A 61 14.23 13.12 6.37
CA ASN A 61 14.90 13.74 5.23
C ASN A 61 14.16 13.36 3.92
N PRO A 62 14.50 13.96 2.76
CA PRO A 62 13.74 13.72 1.53
C PRO A 62 13.78 12.26 1.09
N SER A 63 14.93 11.61 1.24
CA SER A 63 15.08 10.18 0.94
C SER A 63 14.19 9.31 1.83
N ASP A 64 14.15 9.60 3.13
CA ASP A 64 13.29 8.90 4.09
C ASP A 64 11.80 9.11 3.78
N ALA A 65 11.41 10.31 3.34
CA ALA A 65 10.03 10.61 2.94
C ALA A 65 9.64 9.88 1.64
N VAL A 66 10.53 9.82 0.64
CA VAL A 66 10.33 9.04 -0.60
C VAL A 66 10.14 7.56 -0.29
N GLU A 67 10.96 7.00 0.60
CA GLU A 67 10.88 5.60 1.02
C GLU A 67 9.55 5.31 1.74
N LEU A 68 9.13 6.20 2.63
CA LEU A 68 7.86 6.08 3.33
C LEU A 68 6.65 6.18 2.37
N ALA A 69 6.67 7.14 1.44
CA ALA A 69 5.61 7.29 0.43
C ALA A 69 5.54 6.07 -0.50
N THR A 70 6.69 5.51 -0.89
CA THR A 70 6.78 4.29 -1.71
C THR A 70 6.18 3.09 -0.97
N TYR A 71 6.45 2.96 0.33
CA TYR A 71 5.82 1.95 1.18
C TYR A 71 4.29 2.08 1.15
N HIS A 72 3.77 3.28 1.41
CA HIS A 72 2.33 3.51 1.47
C HIS A 72 1.64 3.29 0.11
N ALA A 73 2.28 3.69 -0.99
CA ALA A 73 1.79 3.42 -2.34
C ALA A 73 1.67 1.91 -2.62
N ALA A 74 2.68 1.14 -2.22
CA ALA A 74 2.73 -0.31 -2.37
C ALA A 74 1.69 -1.03 -1.49
N GLU A 75 1.52 -0.56 -0.24
CA GLU A 75 0.51 -1.08 0.67
C GLU A 75 -0.91 -0.81 0.16
N ALA A 76 -1.19 0.42 -0.28
CA ALA A 76 -2.48 0.81 -0.83
C ALA A 76 -2.83 -0.03 -2.07
N LEU A 77 -1.87 -0.23 -2.99
CA LEU A 77 -2.06 -1.12 -4.14
C LEU A 77 -2.34 -2.57 -3.72
N ALA A 78 -1.60 -3.09 -2.74
CA ALA A 78 -1.85 -4.44 -2.25
C ALA A 78 -3.22 -4.57 -1.58
N MET A 79 -3.69 -3.53 -0.90
CA MET A 79 -5.02 -3.50 -0.28
C MET A 79 -6.14 -3.41 -1.31
N SER A 80 -5.98 -2.60 -2.37
CA SER A 80 -6.97 -2.50 -3.46
C SER A 80 -7.20 -3.86 -4.14
N LEU A 81 -6.13 -4.64 -4.31
CA LEU A 81 -6.21 -5.99 -4.88
C LEU A 81 -6.91 -7.00 -3.96
N LEU A 82 -6.89 -6.77 -2.64
CA LEU A 82 -7.41 -7.68 -1.62
C LEU A 82 -8.79 -7.30 -1.08
N THR A 83 -9.40 -6.24 -1.60
CA THR A 83 -10.74 -5.77 -1.21
C THR A 83 -11.74 -5.92 -2.35
N MET A 84 -13.02 -5.95 -1.99
CA MET A 84 -14.15 -5.90 -2.94
C MET A 84 -14.53 -4.47 -3.33
N HIS A 85 -14.01 -3.46 -2.62
CA HIS A 85 -14.21 -2.04 -2.90
C HIS A 85 -12.85 -1.36 -3.06
N PRO A 86 -12.21 -1.53 -4.22
CA PRO A 86 -10.82 -1.11 -4.42
C PRO A 86 -10.64 0.40 -4.50
N GLN A 87 -11.73 1.16 -4.72
CA GLN A 87 -11.69 2.57 -5.11
C GLN A 87 -10.87 3.43 -4.15
N GLU A 88 -11.17 3.39 -2.86
CA GLU A 88 -10.47 4.16 -1.82
C GLU A 88 -8.96 3.85 -1.81
N HIS A 89 -8.60 2.57 -1.90
CA HIS A 89 -7.20 2.16 -1.89
C HIS A 89 -6.47 2.49 -3.21
N LEU A 90 -7.19 2.54 -4.34
CA LEU A 90 -6.62 3.01 -5.61
C LEU A 90 -6.37 4.51 -5.59
N GLU A 91 -7.28 5.30 -5.02
CA GLU A 91 -7.10 6.73 -4.83
C GLU A 91 -5.91 7.02 -3.90
N MET A 92 -5.79 6.26 -2.80
CA MET A 92 -4.61 6.34 -1.93
C MET A 92 -3.32 5.98 -2.67
N HIS A 93 -3.33 4.88 -3.45
CA HIS A 93 -2.18 4.49 -4.26
C HIS A 93 -1.76 5.61 -5.22
N GLN A 94 -2.71 6.17 -5.98
CA GLN A 94 -2.46 7.28 -6.91
C GLN A 94 -1.89 8.50 -6.19
N LYS A 95 -2.46 8.87 -5.04
CA LYS A 95 -2.00 9.98 -4.21
C LYS A 95 -0.55 9.79 -3.78
N TYR A 96 -0.18 8.63 -3.22
CA TYR A 96 1.19 8.38 -2.80
C TYR A 96 2.16 8.27 -3.98
N SER A 97 1.74 7.67 -5.09
CA SER A 97 2.55 7.57 -6.30
C SER A 97 2.84 8.94 -6.93
N ALA A 98 1.88 9.87 -6.89
CA ALA A 98 2.09 11.24 -7.35
C ALA A 98 3.04 12.03 -6.42
N LEU A 99 3.02 11.75 -5.12
CA LEU A 99 3.90 12.40 -4.14
C LEU A 99 5.37 11.99 -4.27
N ILE A 100 5.68 10.76 -4.68
CA ILE A 100 7.07 10.27 -4.79
C ILE A 100 7.98 11.19 -5.62
N PRO A 101 7.64 11.58 -6.87
CA PRO A 101 8.48 12.47 -7.67
C PRO A 101 8.54 13.88 -7.07
N GLU A 102 7.46 14.36 -6.44
CA GLU A 102 7.48 15.64 -5.73
C GLU A 102 8.51 15.59 -4.62
N LEU A 103 8.41 14.61 -3.70
CA LEU A 103 9.33 14.38 -2.58
C LEU A 103 10.79 14.22 -3.03
N GLY A 104 11.02 13.52 -4.14
CA GLY A 104 12.35 13.36 -4.73
C GLY A 104 12.91 14.63 -5.37
N ALA A 105 12.04 15.52 -5.84
CA ALA A 105 12.40 16.81 -6.43
C ALA A 105 12.54 17.94 -5.40
N LEU A 106 12.10 17.73 -4.13
CA LEU A 106 12.28 18.70 -3.05
C LEU A 106 13.77 18.81 -2.71
N TYR A 107 14.44 19.70 -3.44
CA TYR A 107 15.77 20.19 -3.12
C TYR A 107 15.66 21.08 -1.86
N TYR A 108 16.19 20.54 -0.77
CA TYR A 108 16.55 21.20 0.49
C TYR A 108 15.49 21.81 1.42
N ASP A 109 14.27 22.21 1.05
CA ASP A 109 13.45 23.04 1.99
C ASP A 109 11.91 22.88 1.94
N ALA A 110 11.36 21.74 1.54
CA ALA A 110 9.91 21.64 1.37
C ALA A 110 9.16 21.24 2.65
N ILE A 111 8.22 22.09 3.04
CA ILE A 111 7.23 21.82 4.09
C ILE A 111 6.14 20.92 3.50
N ILE A 112 6.13 19.65 3.89
CA ILE A 112 5.03 18.74 3.54
C ILE A 112 3.97 18.88 4.65
N SER A 113 2.87 19.56 4.33
CA SER A 113 1.69 19.60 5.19
C SER A 113 1.05 18.21 5.22
N ASN A 114 1.16 17.52 6.35
CA ASN A 114 0.60 16.20 6.54
C ASN A 114 -0.75 16.27 7.26
N SER A 115 -1.85 16.06 6.52
CA SER A 115 -3.19 15.91 7.10
C SER A 115 -3.39 14.61 7.90
N TYR A 116 -2.42 13.71 7.93
CA TYR A 116 -2.47 12.45 8.69
C TYR A 116 -1.73 12.49 10.05
N THR A 117 -0.97 13.55 10.39
CA THR A 117 -0.23 13.63 11.68
C THR A 117 -0.60 14.83 12.56
N ASN A 118 -1.58 15.68 12.22
CA ASN A 118 -1.94 16.90 12.98
C ASN A 118 -0.75 17.85 13.28
N GLY A 119 0.32 17.79 12.49
CA GLY A 119 1.55 18.54 12.75
C GLY A 119 2.26 18.95 11.47
N ILE A 120 2.69 20.22 11.44
CA ILE A 120 3.59 20.78 10.43
C ILE A 120 4.94 20.07 10.58
N VAL A 121 5.32 19.26 9.58
CA VAL A 121 6.66 18.66 9.54
C VAL A 121 7.57 19.62 8.78
N ILE A 122 8.41 20.34 9.52
CA ILE A 122 9.48 21.14 8.95
C ILE A 122 10.68 20.22 8.77
N MET A 123 11.08 19.97 7.52
CA MET A 123 12.36 19.35 7.24
C MET A 123 13.46 20.37 7.60
N ARG A 124 14.23 20.10 8.66
CA ARG A 124 15.43 20.88 8.98
C ARG A 124 16.65 19.97 8.89
N ARG A 125 17.77 20.59 8.52
CA ARG A 125 19.14 20.04 8.53
C ARG A 125 19.41 19.17 9.75
#